data_AF-A0A919X000-F1
#
_entry.id   AF-A0A919X000-F1
#
_cell.length_a   1.000
_cell.length_b   1.000
_cell.length_c   1.000
_cell.angle_alpha   90.00
_cell.angle_beta   90.00
_cell.angle_gamma   90.00
#
_symmetry.space_group_name_H-M   'P 1'
#
loop_
_entity.id
_entity.type
_entity.pdbx_description
1 polymer ?
#
loop_
_entity_poly.entity_id
_entity_poly.type
_entity_poly.pdbx_seq_one_letter_code
_entity_poly.pdbx_strand_id
1 'polypeptide(L)'
;MVQIVSLISFGLSIYSFALIVYILMSWFPGARESQFGEILGKICEPYLEIFRKIIPPIGMIDFSPIVAIILLQFARQGFLQIAYML
;
A
#
# COMPACT_ATOMS: atom_id res chain seq x y z
N MET A 1 15.50 7.05 19.24
CA MET A 1 14.48 7.68 18.38
C MET A 1 14.60 7.21 16.93
N VAL A 2 15.75 7.44 16.27
CA VAL A 2 16.01 7.03 14.88
C VAL A 2 15.71 5.54 14.61
N GLN A 3 16.14 4.63 15.49
CA GLN A 3 15.91 3.19 15.32
C GLN A 3 14.43 2.79 15.24
N ILE A 4 13.58 3.44 16.04
CA ILE A 4 12.13 3.19 16.04
C ILE A 4 11.53 3.64 14.71
N VAL A 5 11.94 4.82 14.23
CA VAL A 5 11.46 5.36 12.95
C VAL A 5 11.95 4.50 11.77
N SER A 6 13.17 3.99 11.83
CA SER A 6 13.68 3.04 10.83
C SER A 6 12.87 1.74 10.81
N LEU A 7 12.49 1.21 11.98
CA LEU A 7 11.66 0.01 12.08
C LEU A 7 10.26 0.24 11.48
N ILE A 8 9.63 1.37 11.79
CA ILE A 8 8.33 1.75 11.21
C ILE A 8 8.47 1.89 9.69
N SER A 9 9.52 2.56 9.22
CA SER A 9 9.77 2.77 7.80
C SER A 9 10.01 1.47 7.05
N PHE A 10 10.67 0.50 7.68
CA PHE A 10 10.81 -0.85 7.16
C PHE A 10 9.46 -1.54 7.01
N GLY A 11 8.60 -1.49 8.03
CA GLY A 11 7.23 -2.00 7.97
C GLY A 11 6.40 -1.37 6.85
N LEU A 12 6.45 -0.04 6.70
CA LEU A 12 5.77 0.67 5.61
C LEU A 12 6.29 0.24 4.23
N SER A 13 7.57 -0.12 4.12
CA SER A 13 8.16 -0.61 2.88
C SER A 13 7.64 -2.00 2.51
N ILE A 14 7.56 -2.91 3.49
CA ILE A 14 6.94 -4.23 3.31
C ILE A 14 5.48 -4.08 2.92
N TYR A 15 4.74 -3.21 3.59
CA TYR A 15 3.33 -2.96 3.28
C TYR A 15 3.14 -2.39 1.88
N SER A 16 4.00 -1.44 1.46
CA SER A 16 4.01 -0.91 0.09
C SER A 16 4.23 -2.03 -0.94
N PHE A 17 5.16 -2.94 -0.67
CA PHE A 17 5.40 -4.08 -1.55
C PHE A 17 4.20 -5.06 -1.58
N ALA A 18 3.58 -5.32 -0.43
CA ALA A 18 2.37 -6.14 -0.35
C ALA A 18 1.21 -5.55 -1.17
N LEU A 19 1.01 -4.23 -1.13
CA LEU A 19 0.04 -3.52 -1.96
C LEU A 19 0.34 -3.74 -3.45
N ILE A 20 1.60 -3.57 -3.88
CA ILE A 20 2.01 -3.78 -5.27
C ILE A 20 1.68 -5.22 -5.71
N VAL A 21 2.07 -6.22 -4.91
CA VAL A 21 1.76 -7.63 -5.21
C VAL A 21 0.25 -7.82 -5.33
N TYR A 22 -0.53 -7.33 -4.38
CA TYR A 22 -1.99 -7.46 -4.37
C TYR A 22 -2.69 -6.80 -5.57
N ILE A 23 -2.16 -5.66 -6.03
CA ILE A 23 -2.64 -4.97 -7.23
C ILE A 23 -2.30 -5.79 -8.47
N LEU A 24 -1.06 -6.28 -8.59
CA LEU A 24 -0.64 -7.11 -9.72
C LEU A 24 -1.42 -8.42 -9.78
N MET A 25 -1.81 -8.98 -8.64
CA MET A 25 -2.70 -10.16 -8.58
C MET A 25 -4.07 -9.91 -9.22
N SER A 26 -4.53 -8.66 -9.36
CA SER A 26 -5.76 -8.36 -10.10
C SER A 26 -5.66 -8.59 -11.61
N TRP A 27 -4.44 -8.63 -12.15
CA TRP A 27 -4.20 -8.82 -13.58
C TRP A 27 -4.17 -10.30 -13.98
N PHE A 28 -4.03 -11.19 -12.99
CA PHE A 28 -4.02 -12.64 -13.20
C PHE A 28 -5.37 -13.22 -12.76
N PRO A 29 -6.13 -13.88 -13.67
CA PRO A 29 -7.39 -14.53 -13.32
C PRO A 29 -7.20 -15.53 -12.16
N GLY A 30 -8.09 -15.49 -11.17
CA GLY A 30 -8.06 -16.41 -10.02
C GLY A 30 -6.97 -16.14 -8.98
N ALA A 31 -6.02 -15.23 -9.21
CA ALA A 31 -4.93 -15.00 -8.25
C ALA A 31 -5.45 -14.39 -6.94
N ARG A 32 -6.38 -13.42 -7.00
CA ARG A 32 -6.99 -12.83 -5.80
C ARG A 32 -7.86 -13.80 -5.01
N GLU A 33 -8.43 -14.81 -5.68
CA GLU A 33 -9.28 -15.85 -5.08
C GLU A 33 -8.45 -16.96 -4.41
N SER A 34 -7.14 -16.98 -4.62
CA SER A 34 -6.25 -17.90 -3.90
C SER A 34 -6.20 -17.56 -2.40
N GLN A 35 -5.88 -18.55 -1.56
CA GLN A 35 -5.71 -18.36 -0.11
C GLN A 35 -4.72 -17.22 0.21
N PHE A 36 -3.64 -17.09 -0.57
CA PHE A 36 -2.68 -16.01 -0.41
C PHE A 36 -3.28 -14.65 -0.80
N GLY A 37 -4.07 -14.61 -1.88
CA GLY A 37 -4.80 -13.42 -2.34
C GLY A 37 -5.83 -12.92 -1.33
N GLU A 38 -6.56 -13.83 -0.68
CA GLU A 38 -7.51 -13.49 0.38
C GLU A 38 -6.83 -12.89 1.61
N ILE A 39 -5.68 -13.45 2.02
CA ILE A 39 -4.89 -12.93 3.14
C ILE A 39 -4.38 -11.52 2.82
N LEU A 40 -3.81 -11.33 1.63
CA LEU A 40 -3.38 -10.00 1.18
C LEU A 40 -4.57 -9.03 1.09
N GLY A 41 -5.73 -9.49 0.61
CA GLY A 41 -6.95 -8.70 0.55
C GLY A 41 -7.37 -8.17 1.91
N LYS A 42 -7.39 -9.02 2.95
CA LYS A 42 -7.72 -8.61 4.33
C LYS A 42 -6.79 -7.53 4.87
N ILE A 43 -5.54 -7.48 4.40
CA ILE A 43 -4.50 -6.54 4.84
C ILE A 43 -4.51 -5.26 3.98
N CYS A 44 -4.75 -5.38 2.68
CA CYS A 44 -4.61 -4.30 1.70
C CYS A 44 -5.91 -3.54 1.43
N GLU A 45 -7.06 -4.23 1.39
CA GLU A 45 -8.35 -3.64 1.04
C GLU A 45 -8.79 -2.51 1.96
N PRO A 46 -8.67 -2.60 3.31
CA PRO A 46 -9.11 -1.51 4.19
C PRO A 46 -8.41 -0.18 3.88
N TYR A 47 -7.15 -0.22 3.48
CA TYR A 47 -6.40 0.97 3.07
C TYR A 47 -6.82 1.42 1.67
N LEU A 48 -6.86 0.52 0.70
CA LEU A 48 -7.23 0.83 -0.69
C LEU A 48 -8.67 1.37 -0.80
N GLU A 49 -9.61 0.87 -0.01
CA GLU A 49 -11.02 1.29 -0.01
C GLU A 49 -11.17 2.78 0.34
N ILE A 50 -10.32 3.30 1.22
CA ILE A 50 -10.29 4.73 1.57
C ILE A 50 -9.97 5.56 0.31
N PHE A 51 -9.00 5.11 -0.51
CA PHE A 51 -8.63 5.81 -1.74
C PHE A 51 -9.66 5.64 -2.83
N ARG A 52 -10.30 4.47 -2.96
CA ARG A 52 -11.39 4.25 -3.92
C ARG A 52 -12.60 5.15 -3.66
N LYS A 53 -12.84 5.55 -2.40
CA LYS A 53 -13.89 6.52 -2.06
C LYS A 53 -13.58 7.94 -2.55
N ILE A 54 -12.30 8.30 -2.64
CA ILE A 54 -11.85 9.62 -3.08
C ILE A 54 -11.67 9.65 -4.61
N ILE A 55 -11.08 8.59 -5.16
CA ILE A 55 -10.77 8.43 -6.59
C ILE A 55 -11.40 7.10 -7.03
N PRO A 56 -12.70 7.12 -7.39
CA PRO A 56 -13.37 5.91 -7.83
C PRO A 56 -12.75 5.37 -9.13
N PRO A 57 -12.86 4.05 -9.38
CA PRO A 57 -12.39 3.44 -10.62
C PRO A 57 -13.03 4.10 -11.84
N ILE A 58 -12.24 4.29 -12.89
CA ILE A 58 -12.72 4.83 -14.17
C ILE A 58 -12.86 3.65 -15.13
N GLY A 59 -14.10 3.23 -15.38
CA GLY A 59 -14.39 2.01 -16.12
C GLY A 59 -13.87 0.77 -15.38
N MET A 60 -13.03 -0.03 -16.03
CA MET A 60 -12.43 -1.25 -15.45
C MET A 60 -11.09 -1.00 -14.75
N ILE A 61 -10.55 0.23 -14.81
CA ILE A 61 -9.22 0.54 -14.28
C ILE A 61 -9.36 1.28 -12.94
N ASP A 62 -8.76 0.70 -11.91
CA ASP A 62 -8.65 1.30 -10.59
C ASP A 62 -7.32 2.06 -10.46
N PHE A 63 -7.38 3.40 -10.48
CA PHE A 63 -6.21 4.26 -10.30
C PHE A 63 -5.91 4.60 -8.83
N SER A 64 -6.85 4.31 -7.92
CA SER A 64 -6.69 4.54 -6.48
C SER A 64 -5.42 3.90 -5.87
N PRO A 65 -4.94 2.72 -6.32
CA PRO A 65 -3.78 2.09 -5.69
C PRO A 65 -2.47 2.83 -5.99
N ILE A 66 -2.36 3.48 -7.14
CA ILE A 66 -1.20 4.31 -7.49
C ILE A 66 -1.09 5.47 -6.51
N VAL A 67 -2.21 6.17 -6.29
CA VAL A 67 -2.26 7.31 -5.37
C VAL A 67 -2.01 6.87 -3.93
N ALA A 68 -2.57 5.72 -3.53
CA ALA A 68 -2.34 5.10 -2.23
C ALA A 68 -0.84 4.83 -1.99
N ILE A 69 -0.17 4.18 -2.94
CA ILE A 69 1.27 3.87 -2.83
C ILE A 69 2.11 5.15 -2.78
N ILE A 70 1.81 6.14 -3.62
CA ILE A 70 2.53 7.41 -3.65
C ILE A 70 2.43 8.11 -2.29
N LEU A 71 1.23 8.21 -1.71
CA LEU A 71 1.03 8.82 -0.40
C LEU A 71 1.75 8.05 0.71
N LEU A 72 1.73 6.72 0.66
CA LEU A 72 2.46 5.88 1.61
C LEU A 72 3.98 6.13 1.55
N GLN A 73 4.53 6.27 0.35
CA GLN A 73 5.94 6.59 0.15
C GLN A 73 6.29 7.98 0.67
N PHE A 74 5.47 8.99 0.37
CA PHE A 74 5.68 10.34 0.90
C PHE A 74 5.64 10.37 2.44
N ALA A 75 4.67 9.68 3.04
CA ALA A 75 4.60 9.55 4.49
C ALA A 75 5.89 8.95 5.05
N ARG A 76 6.34 7.82 4.48
CA ARG A 76 7.59 7.14 4.90
C ARG A 76 8.80 8.07 4.82
N GLN A 77 9.00 8.76 3.69
CA GLN A 77 10.15 9.66 3.49
C GLN A 77 10.08 10.86 4.44
N GLY A 78 8.89 11.41 4.67
CA GLY A 78 8.68 12.49 5.64
C GLY A 78 9.07 12.08 7.06
N PHE A 79 8.61 10.91 7.51
CA PHE A 79 8.96 10.38 8.84
C PHE A 79 10.46 10.16 9.00
N LEU A 80 11.13 9.57 8.00
CA LEU A 80 12.58 9.39 8.01
C LEU A 80 13.32 10.72 8.10
N GLN A 81 12.94 11.70 7.25
CA GLN A 81 13.61 12.99 7.22
C GLN A 81 13.50 13.73 8.55
N ILE A 82 12.31 13.76 9.14
CA ILE A 82 12.09 14.38 10.45
C ILE A 82 12.94 13.69 11.52
N ALA A 83 13.04 12.36 11.49
CA ALA A 83 13.83 11.61 12.45
C ALA A 83 15.34 11.81 12.30
N TYR A 84 15.84 12.14 11.12
CA TYR A 84 17.24 12.50 10.90
C TYR A 84 17.55 13.95 11.27
N MET A 85 16.54 14.81 11.30
CA MET A 85 16.67 16.23 11.70
C MET A 85 16.66 16.43 13.22
N LEU A 86 16.09 15.48 13.97
CA LEU A 86 15.98 15.48 15.44
C LEU A 86 17.08 14.62 16.09
#